data_AF-A0A7C5QQM0-F1
#
_entry.id   AF-A0A7C5QQM0-F1
#
_cell.length_a   1.000
_cell.length_b   1.000
_cell.length_c   1.000
_cell.angle_alpha   90.00
_cell.angle_beta   90.00
_cell.angle_gamma   90.00
#
_symmetry.space_group_name_H-M   'P 1'
#
loop_
_entity.id
_entity.type
_entity.pdbx_description
1 polymer ?
#
loop_
_entity_poly.entity_id
_entity_poly.type
_entity_poly.pdbx_seq_one_letter_code
_entity_poly.pdbx_strand_id
1 'polypeptide(L)'
;KLASKGVEAELLAVDKGLAPLGNLGQAISWLAAIKDEEVPSINLPGIFVFVGAHSVATDIIGEDPAKRASGRIEALSKGRAGIRGIAGDMGASFQVFEMGLEAPAADIRSTVSLDEHACAQAIAFGMASVSAQTDLLILGSAGVGSATAAAAIARGLYGGTSDYWADGDDQGAHKRILAVEEAVHFHRSIQGDPVKLLQAFGGHDLAGIFGAILAAGHQGIPVLLDGFVVCAAAALLYTLNPDALDHCYATHLTTEPAHGALLDRIGKTPLLDLGIGIGDGTGAALTAGLLRSACVAYGEIHSSEA
;
A
#
# COMPACT_ATOMS: atom_id res chain seq x y z
N LYS A 1 -3.26 -11.59 21.17
CA LYS A 1 -3.80 -12.94 20.79
C LYS A 1 -5.03 -13.39 21.60
N LEU A 2 -5.31 -12.82 22.79
CA LEU A 2 -6.57 -12.99 23.52
C LEU A 2 -7.64 -11.99 23.05
N ALA A 3 -7.27 -10.72 22.84
CA ALA A 3 -8.18 -9.67 22.36
C ALA A 3 -8.90 -10.02 21.04
N SER A 4 -8.19 -10.58 20.05
CA SER A 4 -8.78 -10.89 18.74
C SER A 4 -9.87 -11.95 18.76
N LYS A 5 -9.76 -12.97 19.62
CA LYS A 5 -10.79 -14.01 19.72
C LYS A 5 -12.03 -13.55 20.49
N GLY A 6 -11.91 -12.50 21.31
CA GLY A 6 -13.03 -11.89 22.02
C GLY A 6 -13.96 -11.15 21.08
N VAL A 7 -13.40 -10.23 20.28
CA VAL A 7 -14.17 -9.32 19.42
C VAL A 7 -15.14 -10.06 18.48
N GLU A 8 -14.65 -11.03 17.71
CA GLU A 8 -15.52 -11.75 16.77
C GLU A 8 -16.56 -12.62 17.47
N ALA A 9 -16.19 -13.25 18.59
CA ALA A 9 -17.12 -14.09 19.35
C ALA A 9 -18.26 -13.27 19.96
N GLU A 10 -17.93 -12.07 20.47
CA GLU A 10 -18.89 -11.13 21.03
C GLU A 10 -19.85 -10.60 19.96
N LEU A 11 -19.31 -10.14 18.83
CA LEU A 11 -20.11 -9.69 17.69
C LEU A 11 -21.03 -10.78 17.11
N LEU A 12 -20.63 -12.05 17.19
CA LEU A 12 -21.46 -13.18 16.78
C LEU A 12 -22.55 -13.53 17.80
N ALA A 13 -22.35 -13.21 19.08
CA ALA A 13 -23.31 -13.48 20.15
C ALA A 13 -24.48 -12.48 20.14
N VAL A 14 -24.19 -11.22 19.80
CA VAL A 14 -25.14 -10.11 19.76
C VAL A 14 -26.22 -10.33 18.70
N ASP A 15 -27.48 -10.22 19.12
CA ASP A 15 -28.69 -10.37 18.30
C ASP A 15 -28.72 -11.61 17.38
N LYS A 16 -27.97 -12.67 17.76
CA LYS A 16 -27.95 -14.03 17.20
C LYS A 16 -28.29 -14.11 15.70
N GLY A 17 -27.29 -13.85 14.86
CA GLY A 17 -27.35 -14.07 13.42
C GLY A 17 -27.66 -12.83 12.58
N LEU A 18 -27.83 -11.66 13.21
CA LEU A 18 -27.96 -10.40 12.49
C LEU A 18 -26.62 -9.79 12.04
N ALA A 19 -25.49 -10.33 12.52
CA ALA A 19 -24.14 -9.89 12.15
C ALA A 19 -24.00 -8.35 12.22
N PRO A 20 -24.10 -7.74 13.41
CA PRO A 20 -24.36 -6.31 13.59
C PRO A 20 -23.34 -5.39 12.88
N LEU A 21 -22.10 -5.85 12.70
CA LEU A 21 -21.05 -5.12 11.96
C LEU A 21 -20.53 -5.89 10.72
N GLY A 22 -21.15 -7.01 10.36
CA GLY A 22 -20.77 -7.83 9.20
C GLY A 22 -19.26 -8.13 9.14
N ASN A 23 -18.66 -7.94 7.96
CA ASN A 23 -17.24 -8.19 7.72
C ASN A 23 -16.29 -7.21 8.46
N LEU A 24 -16.81 -6.12 9.04
CA LEU A 24 -15.99 -5.21 9.85
C LEU A 24 -15.53 -5.86 11.15
N GLY A 25 -16.22 -6.90 11.64
CA GLY A 25 -15.81 -7.63 12.84
C GLY A 25 -14.38 -8.18 12.74
N GLN A 26 -14.00 -8.70 11.57
CA GLN A 26 -12.65 -9.18 11.31
C GLN A 26 -11.62 -8.05 11.30
N ALA A 27 -11.97 -6.88 10.76
CA ALA A 27 -11.09 -5.71 10.74
C ALA A 27 -10.90 -5.13 12.16
N ILE A 28 -11.95 -5.08 12.97
CA ILE A 28 -11.87 -4.64 14.38
C ILE A 28 -11.04 -5.65 15.18
N SER A 29 -11.28 -6.95 15.00
CA SER A 29 -10.50 -8.03 15.63
C SER A 29 -9.02 -7.96 15.29
N TRP A 30 -8.68 -7.70 14.02
CA TRP A 30 -7.31 -7.43 13.59
C TRP A 30 -6.72 -6.23 14.32
N LEU A 31 -7.43 -5.10 14.34
CA LEU A 31 -6.95 -3.88 14.98
C LEU A 31 -6.72 -4.08 16.48
N ALA A 32 -7.68 -4.71 17.17
CA ALA A 32 -7.59 -5.13 18.57
C ALA A 32 -6.37 -6.02 18.83
N ALA A 33 -6.09 -6.96 17.91
CA ALA A 33 -4.96 -7.88 18.03
C ALA A 33 -3.60 -7.16 17.99
N ILE A 34 -3.45 -6.19 17.09
CA ILE A 34 -2.20 -5.46 16.88
C ILE A 34 -1.99 -4.42 17.97
N LYS A 35 -3.05 -3.69 18.35
CA LYS A 35 -2.99 -2.66 19.41
C LYS A 35 -3.01 -3.23 20.83
N ASP A 36 -3.31 -4.52 20.99
CA ASP A 36 -3.55 -5.19 22.27
C ASP A 36 -4.62 -4.48 23.13
N GLU A 37 -5.71 -4.09 22.47
CA GLU A 37 -6.85 -3.39 23.06
C GLU A 37 -8.10 -4.27 22.94
N GLU A 38 -8.90 -4.40 24.00
CA GLU A 38 -10.18 -5.13 23.93
C GLU A 38 -11.19 -4.40 23.04
N VAL A 39 -11.27 -3.07 23.18
CA VAL A 39 -12.05 -2.16 22.32
C VAL A 39 -11.08 -1.21 21.63
N PRO A 40 -10.67 -1.48 20.37
CA PRO A 40 -9.65 -0.69 19.72
C PRO A 40 -10.17 0.68 19.29
N SER A 41 -9.31 1.69 19.27
CA SER A 41 -9.62 3.05 18.78
C SER A 41 -8.61 3.56 17.74
N ILE A 42 -8.98 4.57 16.94
CA ILE A 42 -8.09 5.22 15.96
C ILE A 42 -8.11 6.73 16.23
N ASN A 43 -7.08 7.25 16.90
CA ASN A 43 -7.00 8.61 17.40
C ASN A 43 -6.00 9.46 16.62
N LEU A 44 -4.83 8.91 16.28
CA LEU A 44 -3.73 9.62 15.62
C LEU A 44 -3.29 8.92 14.31
N PRO A 45 -4.20 8.76 13.33
CA PRO A 45 -3.83 8.14 12.07
C PRO A 45 -2.84 9.01 11.29
N GLY A 46 -1.92 8.37 10.57
CA GLY A 46 -0.97 9.02 9.67
C GLY A 46 -1.14 8.56 8.24
N ILE A 47 -1.37 9.49 7.32
CA ILE A 47 -1.49 9.24 5.87
C ILE A 47 -0.20 9.66 5.20
N PHE A 48 0.55 8.69 4.71
CA PHE A 48 1.90 8.85 4.18
C PHE A 48 1.90 8.50 2.71
N VAL A 49 2.16 9.50 1.86
CA VAL A 49 2.12 9.36 0.40
C VAL A 49 3.54 9.46 -0.15
N PHE A 50 4.03 8.37 -0.72
CA PHE A 50 5.35 8.33 -1.35
C PHE A 50 5.21 8.63 -2.84
N VAL A 51 5.97 9.62 -3.32
CA VAL A 51 5.90 10.10 -4.70
C VAL A 51 7.27 9.97 -5.36
N GLY A 52 7.41 8.99 -6.23
CA GLY A 52 8.62 8.76 -7.04
C GLY A 52 8.39 9.01 -8.53
N ALA A 53 9.48 8.91 -9.29
CA ALA A 53 9.45 8.95 -10.74
C ALA A 53 10.28 7.77 -11.29
N HIS A 54 9.71 7.09 -12.29
CA HIS A 54 10.31 5.90 -12.91
C HIS A 54 10.55 6.17 -14.39
N SER A 55 11.81 6.10 -14.83
CA SER A 55 12.21 6.45 -16.20
C SER A 55 11.57 5.56 -17.26
N VAL A 56 11.20 4.33 -16.90
CA VAL A 56 10.43 3.40 -17.77
C VAL A 56 9.11 3.98 -18.26
N ALA A 57 8.55 4.98 -17.56
CA ALA A 57 7.29 5.59 -17.96
C ALA A 57 7.42 6.60 -19.10
N THR A 58 8.63 7.09 -19.43
CA THR A 58 8.84 8.24 -20.33
C THR A 58 8.09 8.12 -21.65
N ASP A 59 8.24 7.00 -22.36
CA ASP A 59 7.58 6.73 -23.64
C ASP A 59 6.16 6.19 -23.50
N ILE A 60 5.78 5.69 -22.31
CA ILE A 60 4.41 5.27 -21.97
C ILE A 60 3.51 6.50 -21.85
N ILE A 61 3.94 7.50 -21.09
CA ILE A 61 3.15 8.72 -20.82
C ILE A 61 3.42 9.85 -21.83
N GLY A 62 4.53 9.78 -22.58
CA GLY A 62 4.90 10.78 -23.57
C GLY A 62 5.40 12.10 -22.98
N GLU A 63 5.80 12.11 -21.71
CA GLU A 63 6.34 13.26 -20.99
C GLU A 63 7.37 12.80 -19.95
N ASP A 64 8.11 13.75 -19.38
CA ASP A 64 9.09 13.48 -18.32
C ASP A 64 8.39 13.03 -17.02
N PRO A 65 8.65 11.80 -16.52
CA PRO A 65 8.06 11.30 -15.28
C PRO A 65 8.36 12.17 -14.05
N ALA A 66 9.56 12.74 -13.94
CA ALA A 66 9.95 13.58 -12.81
C ALA A 66 9.13 14.88 -12.80
N LYS A 67 8.99 15.52 -13.96
CA LYS A 67 8.15 16.72 -14.12
C LYS A 67 6.69 16.46 -13.75
N ARG A 68 6.11 15.34 -14.20
CA ARG A 68 4.73 14.97 -13.84
C ARG A 68 4.60 14.67 -12.34
N ALA A 69 5.59 14.01 -11.74
CA ALA A 69 5.62 13.73 -10.31
C ALA A 69 5.68 15.03 -9.48
N SER A 70 6.47 16.04 -9.88
CA SER A 70 6.46 17.36 -9.23
C SER A 70 5.08 18.01 -9.23
N GLY A 71 4.34 17.93 -10.34
CA GLY A 71 2.96 18.41 -10.40
C GLY A 71 2.02 17.66 -9.46
N ARG A 72 2.23 16.35 -9.29
CA ARG A 72 1.49 15.53 -8.32
C ARG A 72 1.79 15.93 -6.88
N ILE A 73 3.06 16.17 -6.53
CA ILE A 73 3.46 16.67 -5.21
C ILE A 73 2.83 18.02 -4.92
N GLU A 74 2.80 18.93 -5.90
CA GLU A 74 2.16 20.24 -5.74
C GLU A 74 0.65 20.07 -5.46
N ALA A 75 -0.03 19.19 -6.20
CA ALA A 75 -1.44 18.90 -6.00
C ALA A 75 -1.74 18.31 -4.61
N LEU A 76 -0.88 17.44 -4.10
CA LEU A 76 -0.99 16.81 -2.78
C LEU A 76 -0.61 17.76 -1.64
N SER A 77 0.40 18.61 -1.82
CA SER A 77 0.92 19.49 -0.76
C SER A 77 0.14 20.79 -0.64
N LYS A 78 -0.16 21.43 -1.78
CA LYS A 78 -0.74 22.78 -1.85
C LYS A 78 -2.09 22.80 -2.56
N GLY A 79 -2.41 21.77 -3.32
CA GLY A 79 -3.57 21.71 -4.19
C GLY A 79 -4.84 21.09 -3.58
N ARG A 80 -5.71 20.62 -4.48
CA ARG A 80 -7.07 20.11 -4.23
C ARG A 80 -7.14 18.58 -4.30
N ALA A 81 -6.11 17.87 -3.86
CA ALA A 81 -6.18 16.40 -3.79
C ALA A 81 -7.22 15.98 -2.76
N GLY A 82 -8.16 15.09 -3.15
CA GLY A 82 -9.28 14.66 -2.31
C GLY A 82 -8.83 14.06 -0.97
N ILE A 83 -7.71 13.33 -0.97
CA ILE A 83 -7.10 12.76 0.24
C ILE A 83 -6.81 13.79 1.33
N ARG A 84 -6.52 15.05 0.97
CA ARG A 84 -6.31 16.12 1.96
C ARG A 84 -7.59 16.45 2.74
N GLY A 85 -8.73 16.42 2.06
CA GLY A 85 -10.03 16.65 2.69
C GLY A 85 -10.36 15.53 3.68
N ILE A 86 -10.12 14.28 3.26
CA ILE A 86 -10.29 13.10 4.11
C ILE A 86 -9.34 13.16 5.32
N ALA A 87 -8.07 13.52 5.11
CA ALA A 87 -7.10 13.67 6.18
C ALA A 87 -7.54 14.72 7.21
N GLY A 88 -8.01 15.88 6.74
CA GLY A 88 -8.49 16.97 7.59
C GLY A 88 -9.72 16.57 8.41
N ASP A 89 -10.71 15.92 7.78
CA ASP A 89 -11.92 15.44 8.45
C ASP A 89 -11.60 14.38 9.53
N MET A 90 -10.66 13.48 9.24
CA MET A 90 -10.22 12.44 10.17
C MET A 90 -9.29 12.98 11.28
N GLY A 91 -8.79 14.21 11.17
CA GLY A 91 -7.72 14.72 12.04
C GLY A 91 -6.40 13.96 11.89
N ALA A 92 -6.15 13.39 10.71
CA ALA A 92 -4.97 12.61 10.42
C ALA A 92 -3.75 13.49 10.15
N SER A 93 -2.57 13.05 10.58
CA SER A 93 -1.33 13.61 10.06
C SER A 93 -1.20 13.25 8.58
N PHE A 94 -0.85 14.20 7.72
CA PHE A 94 -0.72 13.99 6.28
C PHE A 94 0.68 14.39 5.83
N GLN A 95 1.44 13.43 5.30
CA GLN A 95 2.81 13.64 4.85
C GLN A 95 2.97 13.18 3.41
N VAL A 96 3.60 14.04 2.60
CA VAL A 96 3.96 13.74 1.22
C VAL A 96 5.48 13.65 1.17
N PHE A 97 6.00 12.49 0.79
CA PHE A 97 7.43 12.25 0.67
C PHE A 97 7.83 12.29 -0.80
N GLU A 98 8.69 13.24 -1.14
CA GLU A 98 9.33 13.31 -2.44
C GLU A 98 10.48 12.30 -2.50
N MET A 99 10.40 11.36 -3.44
CA MET A 99 11.30 10.21 -3.51
C MET A 99 12.14 10.26 -4.78
N GLY A 100 13.28 10.97 -4.70
CA GLY A 100 14.33 10.93 -5.72
C GLY A 100 13.96 11.55 -7.07
N LEU A 101 13.30 12.72 -7.10
CA LEU A 101 12.95 13.36 -8.38
C LEU A 101 14.15 13.93 -9.15
N GLU A 102 15.21 14.33 -8.46
CA GLU A 102 16.46 14.78 -9.08
C GLU A 102 17.28 13.64 -9.68
N ALA A 103 17.06 12.42 -9.19
CA ALA A 103 17.66 11.19 -9.69
C ALA A 103 16.57 10.10 -9.77
N PRO A 104 15.68 10.16 -10.77
CA PRO A 104 14.58 9.21 -10.91
C PRO A 104 15.07 7.78 -11.01
N ALA A 105 14.20 6.84 -10.65
CA ALA A 105 14.48 5.42 -10.81
C ALA A 105 14.79 5.10 -12.29
N ALA A 106 15.85 4.33 -12.54
CA ALA A 106 16.37 4.12 -13.88
C ALA A 106 15.39 3.28 -14.75
N ASP A 107 15.65 3.24 -16.06
CA ASP A 107 14.82 2.45 -16.96
C ASP A 107 15.12 0.95 -16.83
N ILE A 108 14.19 0.25 -16.16
CA ILE A 108 14.23 -1.17 -15.83
C ILE A 108 14.35 -2.11 -17.04
N ARG A 109 14.18 -1.60 -18.27
CA ARG A 109 14.39 -2.37 -19.51
C ARG A 109 15.87 -2.56 -19.85
N SER A 110 16.75 -1.74 -19.26
CA SER A 110 18.15 -1.61 -19.70
C SER A 110 19.18 -1.65 -18.57
N THR A 111 18.74 -1.47 -17.32
CA THR A 111 19.60 -1.46 -16.13
C THR A 111 18.77 -1.74 -14.89
N VAL A 112 19.43 -2.04 -13.77
CA VAL A 112 18.76 -2.04 -12.46
C VAL A 112 18.18 -0.66 -12.16
N SER A 113 16.95 -0.61 -11.63
CA SER A 113 16.26 0.63 -11.30
C SER A 113 17.01 1.49 -10.28
N LEU A 114 17.45 0.84 -9.20
CA LEU A 114 18.22 1.43 -8.11
C LEU A 114 19.48 0.60 -7.88
N ASP A 115 20.60 1.28 -7.67
CA ASP A 115 21.76 0.61 -7.09
C ASP A 115 21.52 0.24 -5.60
N GLU A 116 22.42 -0.57 -5.05
CA GLU A 116 22.30 -1.07 -3.67
C GLU A 116 22.22 0.08 -2.64
N HIS A 117 23.01 1.12 -2.83
CA HIS A 117 23.08 2.25 -1.90
C HIS A 117 21.79 3.09 -1.96
N ALA A 118 21.32 3.42 -3.15
CA ALA A 118 20.09 4.17 -3.38
C ALA A 118 18.86 3.40 -2.86
N CYS A 119 18.82 2.09 -3.07
CA CYS A 119 17.76 1.23 -2.55
C CYS A 119 17.79 1.19 -1.01
N ALA A 120 18.95 0.96 -0.40
CA ALA A 120 19.10 0.94 1.05
C ALA A 120 18.75 2.30 1.68
N GLN A 121 19.15 3.41 1.05
CA GLN A 121 18.82 4.76 1.50
C GLN A 121 17.31 5.03 1.46
N ALA A 122 16.62 4.61 0.38
CA ALA A 122 15.17 4.77 0.27
C ALA A 122 14.41 3.92 1.30
N ILE A 123 14.85 2.68 1.54
CA ILE A 123 14.31 1.82 2.62
C ILE A 123 14.50 2.50 3.98
N ALA A 124 15.72 2.96 4.28
CA ALA A 124 16.03 3.63 5.55
C ALA A 124 15.20 4.90 5.75
N PHE A 125 14.98 5.68 4.68
CA PHE A 125 14.10 6.85 4.72
C PHE A 125 12.66 6.45 5.05
N GLY A 126 12.14 5.42 4.37
CA GLY A 126 10.83 4.86 4.66
C GLY A 126 10.67 4.38 6.10
N MET A 127 11.69 3.73 6.64
CA MET A 127 11.70 3.31 8.05
C MET A 127 11.70 4.51 9.00
N ALA A 128 12.50 5.54 8.70
CA ALA A 128 12.64 6.72 9.55
C ALA A 128 11.43 7.67 9.50
N SER A 129 10.57 7.57 8.49
CA SER A 129 9.38 8.41 8.38
C SER A 129 8.27 8.01 9.37
N VAL A 130 8.24 6.74 9.79
CA VAL A 130 7.22 6.18 10.69
C VAL A 130 7.44 6.65 12.12
N SER A 131 6.54 7.52 12.58
CA SER A 131 6.51 8.02 13.96
C SER A 131 5.86 7.02 14.90
N ALA A 132 6.48 6.80 16.06
CA ALA A 132 5.91 5.97 17.14
C ALA A 132 4.61 6.55 17.76
N GLN A 133 4.24 7.79 17.41
CA GLN A 133 2.97 8.40 17.84
C GLN A 133 1.80 8.05 16.91
N THR A 134 2.07 7.49 15.73
CA THR A 134 1.05 7.06 14.78
C THR A 134 0.40 5.77 15.28
N ASP A 135 -0.91 5.78 15.49
CA ASP A 135 -1.66 4.60 15.97
C ASP A 135 -2.33 3.79 14.85
N LEU A 136 -2.31 4.32 13.63
CA LEU A 136 -2.70 3.65 12.39
C LEU A 136 -1.97 4.32 11.22
N LEU A 137 -1.17 3.56 10.48
CA LEU A 137 -0.46 4.07 9.31
C LEU A 137 -1.24 3.74 8.03
N ILE A 138 -1.51 4.77 7.23
CA ILE A 138 -2.16 4.68 5.92
C ILE A 138 -1.10 4.96 4.87
N LEU A 139 -0.81 3.97 4.03
CA LEU A 139 0.22 4.09 3.00
C LEU A 139 -0.40 4.33 1.64
N GLY A 140 0.05 5.40 0.98
CA GLY A 140 -0.30 5.74 -0.38
C GLY A 140 0.91 5.79 -1.30
N SER A 141 0.68 5.49 -2.58
CA SER A 141 1.65 5.76 -3.65
C SER A 141 1.04 6.75 -4.64
N ALA A 142 1.86 7.70 -5.11
CA ALA A 142 1.51 8.62 -6.19
C ALA A 142 2.59 8.69 -7.28
N GLY A 143 3.47 7.68 -7.34
CA GLY A 143 4.63 7.71 -8.22
C GLY A 143 4.28 7.54 -9.70
N VAL A 144 4.99 8.26 -10.57
CA VAL A 144 4.79 8.19 -12.02
C VAL A 144 5.57 7.01 -12.59
N GLY A 145 4.87 6.06 -13.21
CA GLY A 145 5.45 4.78 -13.66
C GLY A 145 5.51 3.69 -12.59
N SER A 146 5.09 4.00 -11.36
CA SER A 146 5.13 3.06 -10.24
C SER A 146 4.24 1.82 -10.44
N ALA A 147 3.13 1.94 -11.18
CA ALA A 147 2.30 0.79 -11.57
C ALA A 147 3.05 -0.18 -12.51
N THR A 148 3.84 0.34 -13.46
CA THR A 148 4.72 -0.49 -14.32
C THR A 148 5.77 -1.22 -13.49
N ALA A 149 6.41 -0.52 -12.56
CA ALA A 149 7.38 -1.10 -11.61
C ALA A 149 6.73 -2.19 -10.73
N ALA A 150 5.54 -1.90 -10.18
CA ALA A 150 4.77 -2.84 -9.37
C ALA A 150 4.38 -4.10 -10.16
N ALA A 151 3.97 -3.95 -11.42
CA ALA A 151 3.66 -5.08 -12.30
C ALA A 151 4.90 -5.93 -12.61
N ALA A 152 6.06 -5.31 -12.83
CA ALA A 152 7.32 -6.04 -13.02
C ALA A 152 7.75 -6.79 -11.74
N ILE A 153 7.58 -6.19 -10.56
CA ILE A 153 7.79 -6.86 -9.27
C ILE A 153 6.85 -8.06 -9.13
N ALA A 154 5.55 -7.87 -9.36
CA ALA A 154 4.57 -8.94 -9.24
C ALA A 154 4.90 -10.10 -10.20
N ARG A 155 5.23 -9.79 -11.46
CA ARG A 155 5.68 -10.80 -12.42
C ARG A 155 6.96 -11.51 -11.99
N GLY A 156 7.94 -10.77 -11.45
CA GLY A 156 9.19 -11.32 -10.94
C GLY A 156 9.00 -12.26 -9.74
N LEU A 157 8.07 -11.94 -8.84
CA LEU A 157 7.73 -12.78 -7.68
C LEU A 157 6.90 -14.01 -8.04
N TYR A 158 5.92 -13.82 -8.92
CA TYR A 158 4.78 -14.72 -9.04
C TYR A 158 4.65 -15.39 -10.42
N GLY A 159 5.54 -15.04 -11.35
CA GLY A 159 5.54 -15.53 -12.72
C GLY A 159 4.35 -15.01 -13.53
N GLY A 160 3.97 -15.75 -14.57
CA GLY A 160 2.87 -15.37 -15.46
C GLY A 160 3.29 -14.43 -16.60
N THR A 161 2.30 -13.99 -17.38
CA THR A 161 2.48 -13.13 -18.55
C THR A 161 2.44 -11.65 -18.14
N SER A 162 3.06 -10.78 -18.94
CA SER A 162 3.14 -9.34 -18.62
C SER A 162 1.78 -8.65 -18.67
N ASP A 163 0.91 -9.05 -19.60
CA ASP A 163 -0.48 -8.58 -19.68
C ASP A 163 -1.23 -8.87 -18.38
N TYR A 164 -1.08 -10.06 -17.80
CA TYR A 164 -1.77 -10.39 -16.55
C TYR A 164 -1.51 -9.40 -15.40
N TRP A 165 -0.30 -8.82 -15.32
CA TRP A 165 0.08 -7.90 -14.25
C TRP A 165 -0.01 -6.42 -14.63
N ALA A 166 0.05 -6.11 -15.92
CA ALA A 166 0.32 -4.77 -16.41
C ALA A 166 -0.75 -4.22 -17.37
N ASP A 167 -1.83 -4.96 -17.60
CA ASP A 167 -2.93 -4.54 -18.47
C ASP A 167 -3.65 -3.27 -17.98
N GLY A 168 -4.61 -2.79 -18.75
CA GLY A 168 -5.52 -1.71 -18.38
C GLY A 168 -6.22 -1.13 -19.59
N ASP A 169 -7.26 -0.33 -19.34
CA ASP A 169 -8.09 0.26 -20.40
C ASP A 169 -7.51 1.56 -20.98
N ASP A 170 -6.32 1.97 -20.52
CA ASP A 170 -5.69 3.23 -20.92
C ASP A 170 -4.80 3.09 -22.17
N GLN A 171 -4.57 4.21 -22.86
CA GLN A 171 -3.78 4.24 -24.11
C GLN A 171 -2.31 3.79 -23.93
N GLY A 172 -1.79 3.82 -22.70
CA GLY A 172 -0.45 3.39 -22.35
C GLY A 172 -0.33 1.89 -22.04
N ALA A 173 -1.45 1.16 -21.89
CA ALA A 173 -1.46 -0.23 -21.45
C ALA A 173 -0.57 -1.13 -22.30
N HIS A 174 -0.69 -1.06 -23.63
CA HIS A 174 0.15 -1.88 -24.53
C HIS A 174 1.65 -1.63 -24.34
N LYS A 175 2.07 -0.35 -24.21
CA LYS A 175 3.47 0.01 -23.97
C LYS A 175 3.93 -0.44 -22.58
N ARG A 176 3.05 -0.35 -21.58
CA ARG A 176 3.32 -0.83 -20.22
C ARG A 176 3.54 -2.35 -20.18
N ILE A 177 2.72 -3.12 -20.87
CA ILE A 177 2.88 -4.58 -21.02
C ILE A 177 4.24 -4.91 -21.66
N LEU A 178 4.60 -4.26 -22.76
CA LEU A 178 5.89 -4.46 -23.43
C LEU A 178 7.06 -4.09 -22.52
N ALA A 179 6.98 -2.97 -21.80
CA ALA A 179 8.02 -2.55 -20.88
C ALA A 179 8.24 -3.57 -19.75
N VAL A 180 7.17 -4.13 -19.18
CA VAL A 180 7.26 -5.21 -18.19
C VAL A 180 7.85 -6.48 -18.79
N GLU A 181 7.52 -6.80 -20.05
CA GLU A 181 8.08 -7.94 -20.76
C GLU A 181 9.60 -7.83 -20.93
N GLU A 182 10.04 -6.69 -21.45
CA GLU A 182 11.44 -6.37 -21.70
C GLU A 182 12.25 -6.33 -20.40
N ALA A 183 11.72 -5.69 -19.36
CA ALA A 183 12.39 -5.59 -18.06
C ALA A 183 12.60 -6.96 -17.42
N VAL A 184 11.56 -7.80 -17.37
CA VAL A 184 11.67 -9.15 -16.78
C VAL A 184 12.60 -10.04 -17.61
N HIS A 185 12.60 -9.89 -18.95
CA HIS A 185 13.56 -10.60 -19.81
C HIS A 185 15.01 -10.17 -19.56
N PHE A 186 15.25 -8.86 -19.44
CA PHE A 186 16.57 -8.30 -19.17
C PHE A 186 17.10 -8.80 -17.81
N HIS A 187 16.25 -8.77 -16.78
CA HIS A 187 16.57 -9.18 -15.41
C HIS A 187 16.33 -10.67 -15.10
N ARG A 188 16.19 -11.55 -16.10
CA ARG A 188 15.82 -12.98 -15.94
C ARG A 188 16.68 -13.81 -14.98
N SER A 189 17.90 -13.35 -14.68
CA SER A 189 18.81 -13.99 -13.73
C SER A 189 18.46 -13.70 -12.26
N ILE A 190 17.63 -12.70 -12.00
CA ILE A 190 17.13 -12.34 -10.67
C ILE A 190 15.85 -13.15 -10.43
N GLN A 191 15.93 -14.16 -9.56
CA GLN A 191 14.79 -14.99 -9.20
C GLN A 191 14.66 -15.12 -7.69
N GLY A 192 13.45 -14.90 -7.18
CA GLY A 192 13.05 -15.21 -5.81
C GLY A 192 13.74 -14.42 -4.69
N ASP A 193 14.63 -13.47 -4.99
CA ASP A 193 15.26 -12.57 -4.02
C ASP A 193 14.52 -11.23 -3.99
N PRO A 194 13.68 -10.95 -2.97
CA PRO A 194 12.84 -9.77 -2.94
C PRO A 194 13.63 -8.45 -2.93
N VAL A 195 14.80 -8.42 -2.28
CA VAL A 195 15.61 -7.20 -2.23
C VAL A 195 16.21 -6.90 -3.61
N LYS A 196 16.67 -7.94 -4.33
CA LYS A 196 17.14 -7.75 -5.71
C LYS A 196 16.01 -7.40 -6.67
N LEU A 197 14.80 -7.93 -6.47
CA LEU A 197 13.64 -7.54 -7.26
C LEU A 197 13.26 -6.08 -7.01
N LEU A 198 13.34 -5.61 -5.76
CA LEU A 198 13.13 -4.20 -5.42
C LEU A 198 14.18 -3.29 -6.09
N GLN A 199 15.46 -3.69 -6.07
CA GLN A 199 16.53 -2.97 -6.77
C GLN A 199 16.35 -2.95 -8.29
N ALA A 200 15.98 -4.10 -8.88
CA ALA A 200 15.87 -4.25 -10.33
C ALA A 200 14.65 -3.51 -10.89
N PHE A 201 13.50 -3.66 -10.25
CA PHE A 201 12.21 -3.25 -10.81
C PHE A 201 11.53 -2.11 -10.07
N GLY A 202 11.88 -1.87 -8.80
CA GLY A 202 11.21 -0.89 -7.95
C GLY A 202 11.62 0.53 -8.27
N GLY A 203 11.46 1.41 -7.27
CA GLY A 203 11.93 2.78 -7.31
C GLY A 203 11.98 3.34 -5.90
N HIS A 204 12.44 4.58 -5.76
CA HIS A 204 12.64 5.19 -4.44
C HIS A 204 11.35 5.19 -3.60
N ASP A 205 10.20 5.38 -4.24
CA ASP A 205 8.87 5.33 -3.62
C ASP A 205 8.50 3.92 -3.12
N LEU A 206 8.60 2.88 -3.95
CA LEU A 206 8.33 1.51 -3.52
C LEU A 206 9.29 1.05 -2.42
N ALA A 207 10.58 1.44 -2.51
CA ALA A 207 11.56 1.15 -1.47
C ALA A 207 11.26 1.89 -0.15
N GLY A 208 10.78 3.13 -0.23
CA GLY A 208 10.26 3.87 0.92
C GLY A 208 9.03 3.22 1.55
N ILE A 209 8.06 2.79 0.73
CA ILE A 209 6.88 2.07 1.21
C ILE A 209 7.28 0.75 1.89
N PHE A 210 8.19 -0.01 1.28
CA PHE A 210 8.75 -1.23 1.86
C PHE A 210 9.37 -0.96 3.25
N GLY A 211 10.19 0.09 3.37
CA GLY A 211 10.78 0.50 4.64
C GLY A 211 9.74 0.93 5.69
N ALA A 212 8.71 1.67 5.27
CA ALA A 212 7.64 2.12 6.16
C ALA A 212 6.82 0.95 6.72
N ILE A 213 6.46 -0.03 5.89
CA ILE A 213 5.76 -1.24 6.35
C ILE A 213 6.63 -2.00 7.36
N LEU A 214 7.92 -2.16 7.06
CA LEU A 214 8.87 -2.86 7.93
C LEU A 214 8.98 -2.18 9.31
N ALA A 215 9.15 -0.85 9.33
CA ALA A 215 9.25 -0.09 10.58
C ALA A 215 7.95 -0.12 11.39
N ALA A 216 6.79 0.01 10.73
CA ALA A 216 5.50 -0.11 11.40
C ALA A 216 5.33 -1.48 12.07
N GLY A 217 5.75 -2.55 11.40
CA GLY A 217 5.70 -3.91 11.97
C GLY A 217 6.57 -4.06 13.21
N HIS A 218 7.78 -3.49 13.21
CA HIS A 218 8.65 -3.47 14.39
C HIS A 218 8.09 -2.62 15.55
N GLN A 219 7.29 -1.61 15.25
CA GLN A 219 6.68 -0.73 16.24
C GLN A 219 5.30 -1.22 16.71
N GLY A 220 4.76 -2.30 16.13
CA GLY A 220 3.40 -2.76 16.42
C GLY A 220 2.31 -1.80 15.93
N ILE A 221 2.61 -0.99 14.90
CA ILE A 221 1.66 -0.03 14.32
C ILE A 221 0.85 -0.75 13.23
N PRO A 222 -0.48 -0.78 13.31
CA PRO A 222 -1.32 -1.32 12.24
C PRO A 222 -1.18 -0.49 10.96
N VAL A 223 -1.11 -1.16 9.81
CA VAL A 223 -0.93 -0.55 8.49
C VAL A 223 -2.11 -0.85 7.58
N LEU A 224 -2.64 0.17 6.93
CA LEU A 224 -3.61 0.07 5.86
C LEU A 224 -2.90 0.17 4.49
N LEU A 225 -3.00 -0.90 3.71
CA LEU A 225 -2.47 -0.98 2.35
C LEU A 225 -3.53 -0.48 1.37
N ASP A 226 -3.22 0.60 0.64
CA ASP A 226 -4.13 1.24 -0.31
C ASP A 226 -4.29 0.43 -1.60
N GLY A 227 -3.50 0.75 -2.62
CA GLY A 227 -3.64 0.17 -3.96
C GLY A 227 -2.52 -0.78 -4.38
N PHE A 228 -2.60 -1.22 -5.63
CA PHE A 228 -1.68 -2.18 -6.25
C PHE A 228 -0.19 -1.92 -5.98
N VAL A 229 0.27 -0.67 -6.10
CA VAL A 229 1.68 -0.31 -5.89
C VAL A 229 2.13 -0.52 -4.44
N VAL A 230 1.29 -0.13 -3.48
CA VAL A 230 1.57 -0.33 -2.05
C VAL A 230 1.59 -1.82 -1.72
N CYS A 231 0.63 -2.57 -2.27
CA CYS A 231 0.56 -4.02 -2.13
C CYS A 231 1.73 -4.74 -2.80
N ALA A 232 2.31 -4.20 -3.88
CA ALA A 232 3.48 -4.79 -4.54
C ALA A 232 4.74 -4.63 -3.66
N ALA A 233 4.90 -3.48 -3.01
CA ALA A 233 5.94 -3.30 -1.99
C ALA A 233 5.73 -4.25 -0.79
N ALA A 234 4.48 -4.43 -0.35
CA ALA A 234 4.14 -5.39 0.71
C ALA A 234 4.42 -6.85 0.30
N ALA A 235 4.18 -7.22 -0.96
CA ALA A 235 4.43 -8.58 -1.47
C ALA A 235 5.91 -8.99 -1.39
N LEU A 236 6.82 -8.04 -1.51
CA LEU A 236 8.25 -8.29 -1.31
C LEU A 236 8.54 -8.69 0.15
N LEU A 237 7.95 -7.99 1.13
CA LEU A 237 8.06 -8.35 2.54
C LEU A 237 7.41 -9.70 2.84
N TYR A 238 6.23 -9.96 2.27
CA TYR A 238 5.55 -11.26 2.39
C TYR A 238 6.41 -12.42 1.89
N THR A 239 7.13 -12.21 0.79
CA THR A 239 8.05 -13.22 0.24
C THR A 239 9.26 -13.45 1.13
N LEU A 240 9.73 -12.42 1.85
CA LEU A 240 10.80 -12.56 2.85
C LEU A 240 10.31 -13.32 4.09
N ASN A 241 9.12 -12.95 4.59
CA ASN A 241 8.48 -13.59 5.73
C ASN A 241 6.95 -13.40 5.61
N PRO A 242 6.15 -14.48 5.49
CA PRO A 242 4.70 -14.39 5.41
C PRO A 242 4.05 -13.64 6.59
N ASP A 243 4.62 -13.76 7.80
CA ASP A 243 4.11 -13.11 9.01
C ASP A 243 4.42 -11.60 9.03
N ALA A 244 5.29 -11.11 8.13
CA ALA A 244 5.67 -9.69 8.06
C ALA A 244 4.52 -8.77 7.66
N LEU A 245 3.38 -9.32 7.22
CA LEU A 245 2.18 -8.55 6.92
C LEU A 245 1.05 -8.75 7.92
N ASP A 246 1.27 -9.42 9.06
CA ASP A 246 0.21 -9.62 10.07
C ASP A 246 -0.35 -8.29 10.60
N HIS A 247 0.51 -7.28 10.73
CA HIS A 247 0.12 -5.91 11.10
C HIS A 247 -0.43 -5.10 9.92
N CYS A 248 -0.63 -5.69 8.74
CA CYS A 248 -1.16 -5.01 7.55
C CYS A 248 -2.57 -5.49 7.21
N TYR A 249 -3.43 -4.56 6.81
CA TYR A 249 -4.78 -4.84 6.31
C TYR A 249 -4.96 -4.27 4.91
N ALA A 250 -5.50 -5.07 3.98
CA ALA A 250 -5.83 -4.61 2.64
C ALA A 250 -7.15 -3.85 2.65
N THR A 251 -7.18 -2.67 2.02
CA THR A 251 -8.29 -1.74 2.24
C THR A 251 -9.36 -1.86 1.17
N HIS A 252 -8.99 -1.68 -0.10
CA HIS A 252 -9.94 -1.68 -1.18
C HIS A 252 -9.40 -2.35 -2.45
N LEU A 253 -10.31 -2.80 -3.30
CA LEU A 253 -9.99 -3.15 -4.67
C LEU A 253 -9.89 -1.87 -5.50
N THR A 254 -8.78 -1.74 -6.23
CA THR A 254 -8.54 -0.62 -7.14
C THR A 254 -9.05 -0.95 -8.53
N THR A 255 -9.10 0.06 -9.41
CA THR A 255 -9.33 -0.15 -10.84
C THR A 255 -8.16 -0.81 -11.57
N GLU A 256 -6.99 -0.98 -10.93
CA GLU A 256 -5.88 -1.75 -11.48
C GLU A 256 -6.27 -3.24 -11.61
N PRO A 257 -6.32 -3.82 -12.82
CA PRO A 257 -6.90 -5.15 -13.05
C PRO A 257 -6.25 -6.27 -12.23
N ALA A 258 -4.93 -6.16 -12.00
CA ALA A 258 -4.16 -7.18 -11.30
C ALA A 258 -4.16 -7.03 -9.77
N HIS A 259 -4.85 -6.03 -9.21
CA HIS A 259 -4.79 -5.79 -7.76
C HIS A 259 -5.40 -6.94 -6.95
N GLY A 260 -6.57 -7.45 -7.36
CA GLY A 260 -7.19 -8.61 -6.69
C GLY A 260 -6.29 -9.84 -6.70
N ALA A 261 -5.69 -10.15 -7.85
CA ALA A 261 -4.74 -11.24 -7.98
C ALA A 261 -3.51 -11.10 -7.07
N LEU A 262 -2.99 -9.87 -6.93
CA LEU A 262 -1.87 -9.61 -6.03
C LEU A 262 -2.27 -9.81 -4.56
N LEU A 263 -3.45 -9.32 -4.17
CA LEU A 263 -4.00 -9.51 -2.82
C LEU A 263 -4.17 -10.98 -2.48
N ASP A 264 -4.69 -11.78 -3.42
CA ASP A 264 -4.82 -13.23 -3.27
C ASP A 264 -3.46 -13.91 -3.02
N ARG A 265 -2.41 -13.50 -3.75
CA ARG A 265 -1.05 -14.05 -3.59
C ARG A 265 -0.41 -13.74 -2.24
N ILE A 266 -0.77 -12.61 -1.62
CA ILE A 266 -0.28 -12.22 -0.29
C ILE A 266 -1.27 -12.56 0.84
N GLY A 267 -2.32 -13.33 0.54
CA GLY A 267 -3.29 -13.80 1.52
C GLY A 267 -4.10 -12.67 2.17
N LYS A 268 -4.43 -11.62 1.42
CA LYS A 268 -5.20 -10.47 1.92
C LYS A 268 -6.53 -10.35 1.20
N THR A 269 -7.56 -9.96 1.92
CA THR A 269 -8.90 -9.68 1.38
C THR A 269 -9.23 -8.20 1.61
N PRO A 270 -9.55 -7.43 0.56
CA PRO A 270 -9.91 -6.02 0.72
C PRO A 270 -11.29 -5.89 1.37
N LEU A 271 -11.49 -4.82 2.13
CA LEU A 271 -12.77 -4.51 2.77
C LEU A 271 -13.77 -3.87 1.80
N LEU A 272 -13.28 -3.06 0.87
CA LEU A 272 -14.09 -2.23 -0.01
C LEU A 272 -13.86 -2.54 -1.49
N ASP A 273 -14.89 -2.40 -2.30
CA ASP A 273 -14.78 -2.36 -3.76
C ASP A 273 -15.58 -1.16 -4.27
N LEU A 274 -14.88 -0.05 -4.49
CA LEU A 274 -15.46 1.26 -4.79
C LEU A 274 -15.02 1.81 -6.15
N GLY A 275 -14.24 1.06 -6.93
CA GLY A 275 -13.70 1.53 -8.21
C GLY A 275 -12.77 2.74 -8.08
N ILE A 276 -12.04 2.86 -6.97
CA ILE A 276 -11.07 3.96 -6.75
C ILE A 276 -9.73 3.56 -7.39
N GLY A 277 -9.23 4.37 -8.33
CA GLY A 277 -7.99 4.10 -9.06
C GLY A 277 -6.87 5.14 -8.88
N ILE A 278 -7.14 6.22 -8.15
CA ILE A 278 -6.26 7.39 -8.09
C ILE A 278 -4.98 7.16 -7.27
N GLY A 279 -5.01 6.18 -6.35
CA GLY A 279 -3.96 5.95 -5.36
C GLY A 279 -3.95 7.01 -4.26
N ASP A 280 -2.74 7.47 -3.91
CA ASP A 280 -2.43 8.41 -2.83
C ASP A 280 -2.85 7.99 -1.41
N GLY A 281 -3.34 6.76 -1.18
CA GLY A 281 -3.91 6.39 0.12
C GLY A 281 -5.41 6.67 0.25
N THR A 282 -6.10 6.98 -0.85
CA THR A 282 -7.50 7.41 -0.83
C THR A 282 -8.46 6.31 -0.37
N GLY A 283 -8.33 5.09 -0.92
CA GLY A 283 -9.17 3.97 -0.51
C GLY A 283 -8.87 3.51 0.91
N ALA A 284 -7.59 3.55 1.29
CA ALA A 284 -7.15 3.26 2.64
C ALA A 284 -7.67 4.28 3.68
N ALA A 285 -7.69 5.58 3.36
CA ALA A 285 -8.21 6.60 4.27
C ALA A 285 -9.74 6.50 4.46
N LEU A 286 -10.49 6.17 3.40
CA LEU A 286 -11.93 5.88 3.53
C LEU A 286 -12.18 4.63 4.40
N THR A 287 -11.36 3.59 4.21
CA THR A 287 -11.38 2.39 5.05
C THR A 287 -11.10 2.71 6.52
N ALA A 288 -10.14 3.61 6.80
CA ALA A 288 -9.85 4.05 8.15
C ALA A 288 -11.04 4.76 8.82
N GLY A 289 -11.75 5.63 8.09
CA GLY A 289 -12.95 6.30 8.60
C GLY A 289 -14.09 5.31 8.91
N LEU A 290 -14.27 4.31 8.04
CA LEU A 290 -15.23 3.23 8.26
C LEU A 290 -14.84 2.40 9.50
N LEU A 291 -13.57 2.01 9.60
CA LEU A 291 -13.05 1.23 10.74
C LEU A 291 -13.17 2.01 12.06
N ARG A 292 -12.89 3.32 12.06
CA ARG A 292 -13.08 4.19 13.23
C ARG A 292 -14.53 4.19 13.70
N SER A 293 -15.48 4.31 12.75
CA SER A 293 -16.91 4.27 13.07
C SER A 293 -17.32 2.89 13.61
N ALA A 294 -16.77 1.83 13.04
CA ALA A 294 -17.01 0.46 13.47
C ALA A 294 -16.48 0.17 14.89
N CYS A 295 -15.31 0.71 15.23
CA CYS A 295 -14.76 0.66 16.58
C CYS A 295 -15.66 1.35 17.61
N VAL A 296 -16.21 2.53 17.29
CA VAL A 296 -17.17 3.23 18.16
C VAL A 296 -18.42 2.40 18.38
N ALA A 297 -18.99 1.84 17.30
CA ALA A 297 -20.16 0.97 17.40
C ALA A 297 -19.88 -0.28 18.24
N TYR A 298 -18.71 -0.90 18.07
CA TYR A 298 -18.30 -2.05 18.87
C TYR A 298 -18.12 -1.70 20.35
N GLY A 299 -17.60 -0.52 20.67
CA GLY A 299 -17.49 -0.06 22.07
C GLY A 299 -18.84 0.03 22.79
N GLU A 300 -19.91 0.45 22.10
CA GLU A 300 -21.27 0.46 22.65
C GLU A 300 -21.81 -0.96 22.86
N ILE A 301 -21.56 -1.86 21.90
CA ILE A 301 -21.94 -3.27 21.99
C ILE A 301 -21.25 -3.94 23.19
N HIS A 302 -19.94 -3.75 23.31
CA HIS A 302 -19.13 -4.31 24.38
C HIS A 302 -19.53 -3.81 25.76
N SER A 303 -19.85 -2.52 25.87
CA SER A 303 -20.31 -1.92 27.12
C SER A 303 -21.69 -2.43 27.56
N SER A 304 -22.49 -3.01 26.65
CA SER A 304 -23.82 -3.54 26.96
C SER A 304 -23.81 -4.98 27.52
N GLU A 305 -22.70 -5.71 27.36
CA GLU A 305 -22.53 -7.08 27.86
C GLU A 305 -21.73 -7.17 29.18
N ALA A 306 -21.01 -6.10 29.56
CA ALA A 306 -20.24 -5.98 30.82
C ALA A 306 -21.09 -5.52 32.01
#